data_AF-A0A2D7ISW7-F1
#
_entry.id   AF-A0A2D7ISW7-F1
#
_cell.length_a   1.000
_cell.length_b   1.000
_cell.length_c   1.000
_cell.angle_alpha   90.00
_cell.angle_beta   90.00
_cell.angle_gamma   90.00
#
_symmetry.space_group_name_H-M   'P 1'
#
loop_
_entity.id
_entity.type
_entity.pdbx_description
1 polymer ?
#
loop_
_entity_poly.entity_id
_entity_poly.type
_entity_poly.pdbx_seq_one_letter_code
_entity_poly.pdbx_strand_id
1 'polypeptide(L)'
;MKNIYIKNLSISFFLFLIMGCENLLQNNDEVAIDSEELEFFSRSIEEDISLSKNSKNKLRRGINEFGEKNKLDKDRKPGFLWYLASEMQSTLNDEEKAEIFANIENKNHKINKPRQKHNEFERDEKNNNGHNQGEKDLFEIITDVQMIEYNLIVENFTIRMNSIKNRVESGEISREDVELEIEENYSLMNQAIDNLLTEDQKIQLIEMKAQREKEKEEFYLAMEEAKNKALGLSDNQIESLGSFQKDFEDSMLNLRLQIEAGELNKETAGESIKSLRENHRLNIESLLNDVQIEIMKIHNFLSYHWKICAEKDDLIKEKIDDEEYEFEESFEVED
;
A
#
# COMPACT_ATOMS: atom_id res chain seq x y z
N MET A 1 57.79 5.41 -63.02
CA MET A 1 57.77 3.98 -63.40
C MET A 1 57.65 3.14 -62.13
N LYS A 2 56.64 2.25 -62.11
CA LYS A 2 56.47 1.03 -61.29
C LYS A 2 56.45 1.19 -59.76
N ASN A 3 55.30 1.09 -59.07
CA ASN A 3 54.47 -0.09 -58.72
C ASN A 3 55.11 -1.14 -57.78
N ILE A 4 54.27 -1.56 -56.80
CA ILE A 4 54.23 -2.84 -56.03
C ILE A 4 55.04 -2.86 -54.73
N TYR A 5 54.63 -3.43 -53.59
CA TYR A 5 53.36 -3.75 -52.89
C TYR A 5 53.77 -4.67 -51.70
N ILE A 6 53.08 -4.57 -50.56
CA ILE A 6 52.71 -5.66 -49.62
C ILE A 6 53.83 -6.33 -48.79
N LYS A 7 53.81 -6.12 -47.46
CA LYS A 7 53.18 -7.09 -46.52
C LYS A 7 52.96 -6.50 -45.11
N ASN A 8 51.70 -6.59 -44.70
CA ASN A 8 51.19 -6.53 -43.33
C ASN A 8 51.89 -7.54 -42.40
N LEU A 9 51.99 -7.21 -41.10
CA LEU A 9 51.35 -8.01 -40.06
C LEU A 9 51.14 -7.17 -38.78
N SER A 10 49.88 -7.16 -38.33
CA SER A 10 49.34 -6.51 -37.14
C SER A 10 49.98 -6.97 -35.83
N ILE A 11 49.93 -6.12 -34.80
CA ILE A 11 49.23 -6.36 -33.51
C ILE A 11 49.14 -5.03 -32.75
N SER A 12 47.91 -4.69 -32.39
CA SER A 12 47.47 -3.56 -31.58
C SER A 12 47.45 -3.94 -30.10
N PHE A 13 47.83 -3.03 -29.19
CA PHE A 13 47.17 -2.96 -27.88
C PHE A 13 47.31 -1.57 -27.23
N PHE A 14 46.19 -0.84 -27.25
CA PHE A 14 45.67 0.12 -26.26
C PHE A 14 46.58 1.21 -25.66
N LEU A 15 46.45 2.41 -26.22
CA LEU A 15 46.60 3.68 -25.49
C LEU A 15 45.24 4.09 -24.92
N PHE A 16 45.12 4.08 -23.60
CA PHE A 16 44.04 4.73 -22.86
C PHE A 16 44.12 6.24 -23.07
N LEU A 17 43.30 6.75 -24.00
CA LEU A 17 42.93 8.15 -24.07
C LEU A 17 41.45 8.27 -23.71
N ILE A 18 41.24 9.05 -22.66
CA ILE A 18 40.03 9.67 -22.15
C ILE A 18 39.04 9.98 -23.29
N MET A 19 38.15 9.03 -23.58
CA MET A 19 36.80 9.31 -24.07
C MET A 19 35.92 9.26 -22.83
N GLY A 20 35.71 10.43 -22.20
CA GLY A 20 34.41 10.64 -21.59
C GLY A 20 33.42 10.52 -22.73
N CYS A 21 32.72 9.39 -22.80
CA CYS A 21 31.53 9.27 -23.61
C CYS A 21 30.53 10.29 -23.07
N GLU A 22 30.62 11.50 -23.61
CA GLU A 22 29.45 12.27 -23.98
C GLU A 22 28.45 11.27 -24.57
N ASN A 23 27.38 10.99 -23.83
CA ASN A 23 26.18 10.38 -24.38
C ASN A 23 25.53 11.41 -25.31
N LEU A 24 26.16 11.60 -26.48
CA LEU A 24 25.56 12.21 -27.65
C LEU A 24 24.79 11.09 -28.36
N LEU A 25 23.47 11.27 -28.41
CA LEU A 25 22.45 10.54 -29.19
C LEU A 25 21.68 9.43 -28.47
N GLN A 26 20.94 9.80 -27.43
CA GLN A 26 19.55 9.36 -27.30
C GLN A 26 18.65 10.60 -27.20
N ASN A 27 17.84 10.84 -28.23
CA ASN A 27 16.71 11.76 -28.18
C ASN A 27 15.58 11.11 -27.34
N ASN A 28 15.83 10.86 -26.07
CA ASN A 28 14.77 10.53 -25.12
C ASN A 28 14.44 11.82 -24.36
N ASP A 29 13.49 12.59 -24.89
CA ASP A 29 12.89 13.73 -24.16
C ASP A 29 12.03 13.28 -22.96
N GLU A 30 12.03 11.99 -22.63
CA GLU A 30 11.28 11.38 -21.54
C GLU A 30 12.09 11.44 -20.24
N VAL A 31 11.44 11.92 -19.18
CA VAL A 31 12.02 11.98 -17.84
C VAL A 31 12.16 10.54 -17.31
N ALA A 32 13.39 10.09 -17.06
CA ALA A 32 13.64 8.79 -16.44
C ALA A 32 13.11 8.77 -15.00
N ILE A 33 12.55 7.65 -14.56
CA ILE A 33 12.10 7.43 -13.17
C ILE A 33 13.06 6.45 -12.50
N ASP A 34 13.53 6.81 -11.31
CA ASP A 34 14.63 6.10 -10.64
C ASP A 34 14.22 4.80 -9.92
N SER A 35 12.92 4.49 -9.90
CA SER A 35 12.34 3.34 -9.20
C SER A 35 11.43 2.54 -10.14
N GLU A 36 11.63 1.23 -10.23
CA GLU A 36 10.83 0.32 -11.05
C GLU A 36 9.34 0.36 -10.67
N GLU A 37 9.03 0.37 -9.37
CA GLU A 37 7.66 0.53 -8.83
C GLU A 37 7.01 1.83 -9.35
N LEU A 38 7.77 2.93 -9.39
CA LEU A 38 7.28 4.22 -9.89
C LEU A 38 7.15 4.27 -11.41
N GLU A 39 8.05 3.58 -12.12
CA GLU A 39 7.97 3.43 -13.58
C GLU A 39 6.70 2.65 -13.95
N PHE A 40 6.43 1.56 -13.24
CA PHE A 40 5.21 0.77 -13.41
C PHE A 40 3.95 1.60 -13.13
N PHE A 41 3.98 2.42 -12.06
CA PHE A 41 2.90 3.36 -11.76
C PHE A 41 2.66 4.38 -12.87
N SER A 42 3.72 5.02 -13.38
CA SER A 42 3.61 5.95 -14.52
C SER A 42 3.02 5.25 -15.74
N ARG A 43 3.51 4.06 -16.07
CA ARG A 43 3.05 3.28 -17.22
C ARG A 43 1.59 2.89 -17.10
N SER A 44 1.15 2.46 -15.92
CA SER A 44 -0.24 2.09 -15.68
C SER A 44 -1.20 3.27 -15.93
N ILE A 45 -0.79 4.49 -15.62
CA ILE A 45 -1.55 5.70 -15.94
C ILE A 45 -1.55 5.93 -17.46
N GLU A 46 -0.38 5.90 -18.09
CA GLU A 46 -0.22 6.17 -19.53
C GLU A 46 -0.91 5.13 -20.44
N GLU A 47 -1.19 3.93 -19.94
CA GLU A 47 -1.96 2.90 -20.64
C GLU A 47 -3.48 3.18 -20.63
N ASP A 48 -3.97 3.86 -19.60
CA ASP A 48 -5.40 4.09 -19.38
C ASP A 48 -5.91 5.44 -19.87
N ILE A 49 -5.00 6.40 -20.10
CA ILE A 49 -5.31 7.74 -20.61
C ILE A 49 -4.28 8.23 -21.63
N SER A 50 -4.74 8.96 -22.64
CA SER A 50 -3.90 9.46 -23.73
C SER A 50 -3.25 10.80 -23.37
N LEU A 51 -2.20 10.76 -22.56
CA LEU A 51 -1.46 11.98 -22.18
C LEU A 51 -0.63 12.54 -23.34
N SER A 52 -0.70 13.86 -23.52
CA SER A 52 0.23 14.63 -24.33
C SER A 52 1.66 14.51 -23.81
N LYS A 53 2.65 14.72 -24.68
CA LYS A 53 4.07 14.67 -24.31
C LYS A 53 4.42 15.59 -23.13
N ASN A 54 3.80 16.78 -23.06
CA ASN A 54 4.00 17.71 -21.96
C ASN A 54 3.44 17.15 -20.65
N SER A 55 2.21 16.64 -20.66
CA SER A 55 1.56 16.05 -19.48
C SER A 55 2.30 14.81 -18.99
N LYS A 56 2.80 13.94 -19.89
CA LYS A 56 3.67 12.80 -19.53
C LYS A 56 4.96 13.24 -18.84
N ASN A 57 5.68 14.20 -19.43
CA ASN A 57 6.92 14.69 -18.85
C ASN A 57 6.72 15.36 -17.48
N LYS A 58 5.55 15.95 -17.27
CA LYS A 58 5.16 16.54 -15.98
C LYS A 58 4.77 15.50 -14.95
N LEU A 59 3.96 14.51 -15.33
CA LEU A 59 3.65 13.33 -14.50
C LEU A 59 4.94 12.67 -14.00
N ARG A 60 5.84 12.32 -14.91
CA ARG A 60 7.09 11.61 -14.60
C ARG A 60 8.02 12.46 -13.71
N ARG A 61 8.09 13.77 -13.93
CA ARG A 61 8.83 14.70 -13.06
C ARG A 61 8.24 14.76 -11.65
N GLY A 62 6.92 14.94 -11.53
CA GLY A 62 6.24 14.98 -10.24
C GLY A 62 6.36 13.65 -9.48
N ILE A 63 6.36 12.52 -10.20
CA ILE A 63 6.63 11.20 -9.63
C ILE A 63 8.04 11.14 -9.01
N ASN A 64 9.08 11.66 -9.67
CA ASN A 64 10.42 11.71 -9.07
C ASN A 64 10.47 12.68 -7.88
N GLU A 65 9.90 13.88 -8.03
CA GLU A 65 9.99 14.92 -7.00
C GLU A 65 9.26 14.54 -5.70
N PHE A 66 8.10 13.88 -5.80
CA PHE A 66 7.27 13.55 -4.64
C PHE A 66 7.32 12.07 -4.26
N GLY A 67 7.64 11.20 -5.21
CA GLY A 67 7.59 9.76 -5.02
C GLY A 67 8.85 9.18 -4.39
N GLU A 68 9.99 9.86 -4.33
CA GLU A 68 11.19 9.30 -3.69
C GLU A 68 10.90 8.81 -2.26
N LYS A 69 11.32 7.57 -1.97
CA LYS A 69 11.30 7.03 -0.60
C LYS A 69 12.26 7.86 0.22
N ASN A 70 11.86 8.27 1.43
CA ASN A 70 12.76 9.01 2.29
C ASN A 70 13.92 8.05 2.73
N LYS A 71 15.12 8.58 3.04
CA LYS A 71 16.30 7.73 3.38
C LYS A 71 16.21 7.02 4.74
N LEU A 72 15.24 7.37 5.57
CA LEU A 72 15.05 6.92 6.95
C LEU A 72 13.83 5.99 7.12
N ASP A 73 12.82 6.10 6.26
CA ASP A 73 11.61 5.28 6.27
C ASP A 73 11.33 4.75 4.87
N LYS A 74 10.89 3.51 4.81
CA LYS A 74 10.43 2.83 3.57
C LYS A 74 9.26 3.54 2.88
N ASP A 75 8.74 4.60 3.50
CA ASP A 75 7.56 5.35 3.09
C ASP A 75 7.90 6.54 2.21
N ARG A 76 7.03 6.77 1.23
CA ARG A 76 7.09 7.93 0.33
C ARG A 76 6.71 9.20 1.10
N LYS A 77 7.06 10.36 0.54
CA LYS A 77 6.67 11.66 1.10
C LYS A 77 5.17 11.67 1.45
N PRO A 78 4.77 12.06 2.68
CA PRO A 78 3.37 12.23 3.03
C PRO A 78 2.66 13.14 2.01
N GLY A 79 1.57 12.62 1.44
CA GLY A 79 0.73 13.32 0.49
C GLY A 79 1.28 13.36 -0.93
N PHE A 80 2.19 12.45 -1.30
CA PHE A 80 2.78 12.43 -2.65
C PHE A 80 1.73 12.51 -3.76
N LEU A 81 0.65 11.72 -3.66
CA LEU A 81 -0.43 11.71 -4.64
C LEU A 81 -1.20 13.03 -4.67
N TRP A 82 -1.31 13.74 -3.55
CA TRP A 82 -1.97 15.04 -3.49
C TRP A 82 -1.15 16.11 -4.21
N TYR A 83 0.17 16.13 -3.99
CA TYR A 83 1.06 17.02 -4.72
C TYR A 83 1.04 16.73 -6.23
N LEU A 84 1.12 15.46 -6.60
CA LEU A 84 1.06 15.04 -7.99
C LEU A 84 -0.29 15.43 -8.64
N ALA A 85 -1.40 15.23 -7.93
CA ALA A 85 -2.72 15.62 -8.42
C ALA A 85 -2.85 17.12 -8.65
N SER A 86 -2.30 17.94 -7.76
CA SER A 86 -2.27 19.40 -7.91
C SER A 86 -1.43 19.83 -9.13
N GLU A 87 -0.24 19.24 -9.32
CA GLU A 87 0.60 19.54 -10.50
C GLU A 87 -0.08 19.10 -11.80
N MET A 88 -0.69 17.92 -11.81
CA MET A 88 -1.43 17.41 -12.96
C MET A 88 -2.64 18.29 -13.28
N GLN A 89 -3.41 18.74 -12.28
CA GLN A 89 -4.56 19.61 -12.52
C GLN A 89 -4.17 20.90 -13.28
N SER A 90 -2.99 21.45 -12.96
CA SER A 90 -2.46 22.66 -13.62
C SER A 90 -1.87 22.42 -15.01
N THR A 91 -1.51 21.18 -15.33
CA THR A 91 -0.81 20.81 -16.56
C THR A 91 -1.73 20.20 -17.61
N LEU A 92 -2.69 19.38 -17.17
CA LEU A 92 -3.59 18.67 -18.06
C LEU A 92 -4.50 19.64 -18.80
N ASN A 93 -4.73 19.36 -20.08
CA ASN A 93 -5.75 20.05 -20.85
C ASN A 93 -7.15 19.48 -20.56
N ASP A 94 -8.19 20.17 -21.02
CA ASP A 94 -9.59 19.80 -20.74
C ASP A 94 -9.97 18.43 -21.31
N GLU A 95 -9.38 18.01 -22.44
CA GLU A 95 -9.62 16.70 -23.07
C GLU A 95 -9.02 15.58 -22.20
N GLU A 96 -7.78 15.75 -21.74
CA GLU A 96 -7.11 14.81 -20.84
C GLU A 96 -7.84 14.69 -19.49
N LYS A 97 -8.32 15.82 -18.93
CA LYS A 97 -9.13 15.83 -17.70
C LYS A 97 -10.45 15.09 -17.90
N ALA A 98 -11.14 15.33 -19.02
CA ALA A 98 -12.39 14.65 -19.34
C ALA A 98 -12.19 13.13 -19.47
N GLU A 99 -11.09 12.69 -20.08
CA GLU A 99 -10.75 11.26 -20.19
C GLU A 99 -10.52 10.63 -18.80
N ILE A 100 -9.77 11.30 -17.91
CA ILE A 100 -9.58 10.85 -16.52
C ILE A 100 -10.93 10.73 -15.81
N PHE A 101 -11.80 11.73 -15.91
CA PHE A 101 -13.10 11.73 -15.21
C PHE A 101 -14.03 10.64 -15.74
N ALA A 102 -14.06 10.42 -17.06
CA ALA A 102 -14.80 9.31 -17.65
C ALA A 102 -14.25 7.95 -17.22
N ASN A 103 -12.92 7.81 -17.10
CA ASN A 103 -12.28 6.59 -16.63
C ASN A 103 -12.69 6.25 -15.18
N ILE A 104 -12.72 7.26 -14.29
CA ILE A 104 -13.21 7.12 -12.91
C ILE A 104 -14.68 6.65 -12.88
N GLU A 105 -15.56 7.29 -13.67
CA GLU A 105 -16.98 6.92 -13.73
C GLU A 105 -17.18 5.48 -14.21
N ASN A 106 -16.46 5.08 -15.27
CA ASN A 106 -16.50 3.73 -15.83
C ASN A 106 -15.97 2.68 -14.83
N LYS A 107 -14.90 2.99 -14.08
CA LYS A 107 -14.35 2.09 -13.05
C LYS A 107 -15.23 2.01 -11.81
N ASN A 108 -15.83 3.12 -11.38
CA ASN A 108 -16.85 3.13 -10.32
C ASN A 108 -18.06 2.27 -10.70
N HIS A 109 -18.43 2.22 -11.98
CA HIS A 109 -19.48 1.32 -12.47
C HIS A 109 -19.07 -0.16 -12.45
N LYS A 110 -17.78 -0.48 -12.66
CA LYS A 110 -17.24 -1.85 -12.57
C LYS A 110 -17.12 -2.35 -11.12
N ILE A 111 -16.77 -1.48 -10.18
CA ILE A 111 -16.66 -1.80 -8.74
C ILE A 111 -18.05 -2.02 -8.10
N ASN A 112 -19.09 -1.36 -8.62
CA ASN A 112 -20.48 -1.49 -8.14
C ASN A 112 -21.27 -2.66 -8.74
N LYS A 113 -20.66 -3.53 -9.54
CA LYS A 113 -21.27 -4.84 -9.80
C LYS A 113 -21.30 -5.60 -8.47
N PRO A 114 -22.43 -6.20 -8.06
CA PRO A 114 -22.39 -7.13 -6.95
C PRO A 114 -21.32 -8.14 -7.31
N ARG A 115 -20.25 -8.22 -6.51
CA ARG A 115 -19.31 -9.33 -6.58
C ARG A 115 -20.21 -10.56 -6.66
N GLN A 116 -20.19 -11.25 -7.80
CA GLN A 116 -20.74 -12.60 -7.84
C GLN A 116 -20.07 -13.27 -6.66
N LYS A 117 -20.88 -13.73 -5.69
CA LYS A 117 -20.39 -14.61 -4.66
C LYS A 117 -19.83 -15.81 -5.41
N HIS A 118 -18.53 -15.78 -5.70
CA HIS A 118 -17.78 -17.00 -5.84
C HIS A 118 -17.94 -17.66 -4.49
N ASN A 119 -18.81 -18.67 -4.48
CA ASN A 119 -18.83 -19.67 -3.43
C ASN A 119 -17.54 -20.46 -3.61
N GLU A 120 -16.44 -19.90 -3.13
CA GLU A 120 -15.18 -20.60 -3.02
C GLU A 120 -14.57 -20.07 -1.73
N PHE A 121 -14.72 -20.87 -0.68
CA PHE A 121 -13.87 -20.82 0.49
C PHE A 121 -12.46 -21.30 0.11
N GLU A 122 -11.89 -20.79 -0.98
CA GLU A 122 -10.45 -20.68 -1.08
C GLU A 122 -10.10 -19.50 -0.17
N ARG A 123 -9.89 -19.83 1.11
CA ARG A 123 -8.94 -19.05 1.89
C ARG A 123 -7.67 -19.14 1.07
N ASP A 124 -7.34 -18.06 0.38
CA ASP A 124 -5.97 -17.82 -0.07
C ASP A 124 -5.10 -18.24 1.12
N GLU A 125 -4.29 -19.27 0.93
CA GLU A 125 -3.21 -19.64 1.84
C GLU A 125 -2.24 -18.47 1.80
N LYS A 126 -2.61 -17.37 2.47
CA LYS A 126 -1.70 -16.30 2.80
C LYS A 126 -0.57 -16.97 3.56
N ASN A 127 0.58 -17.06 2.91
CA ASN A 127 1.82 -17.39 3.56
C ASN A 127 1.89 -16.61 4.89
N ASN A 128 1.79 -17.35 5.99
CA ASN A 128 1.82 -16.84 7.37
C ASN A 128 3.23 -16.35 7.78
N ASN A 129 4.07 -15.97 6.83
CA ASN A 129 5.44 -15.52 7.09
C ASN A 129 5.51 -14.00 7.37
N GLY A 130 4.38 -13.29 7.26
CA GLY A 130 4.28 -11.89 7.65
C GLY A 130 4.08 -11.74 9.15
N HIS A 131 5.17 -11.68 9.92
CA HIS A 131 5.10 -11.28 11.33
C HIS A 131 4.35 -9.95 11.47
N ASN A 132 3.39 -9.88 12.39
CA ASN A 132 2.72 -8.61 12.67
C ASN A 132 3.73 -7.62 13.28
N GLN A 133 3.45 -6.32 13.24
CA GLN A 133 4.45 -5.34 13.69
C GLN A 133 4.86 -5.52 15.16
N GLY A 134 3.95 -5.98 16.03
CA GLY A 134 4.30 -6.27 17.43
C GLY A 134 5.29 -7.44 17.58
N GLU A 135 5.21 -8.43 16.70
CA GLU A 135 6.13 -9.55 16.64
C GLU A 135 7.49 -9.18 16.05
N LYS A 136 7.51 -8.26 15.06
CA LYS A 136 8.78 -7.66 14.58
C LYS A 136 9.50 -6.90 15.69
N ASP A 137 8.77 -6.05 16.42
CA ASP A 137 9.31 -5.29 17.55
C ASP A 137 9.86 -6.25 18.63
N LEU A 138 9.17 -7.35 18.89
CA LEU A 138 9.62 -8.41 19.80
C LEU A 138 10.95 -9.03 19.35
N PHE A 139 11.06 -9.38 18.06
CA PHE A 139 12.25 -10.04 17.52
C PHE A 139 13.48 -9.15 17.46
N GLU A 140 13.31 -7.84 17.45
CA GLU A 140 14.43 -6.89 17.53
C GLU A 140 15.10 -6.87 18.92
N ILE A 141 14.38 -7.26 19.98
CA ILE A 141 14.83 -7.09 21.37
C ILE A 141 15.04 -8.39 22.14
N ILE A 142 14.51 -9.52 21.66
CA ILE A 142 14.74 -10.83 22.30
C ILE A 142 16.06 -11.44 21.87
N THR A 143 16.63 -12.26 22.75
CA THR A 143 17.86 -13.01 22.49
C THR A 143 17.60 -14.28 21.66
N ASP A 144 18.63 -14.85 21.04
CA ASP A 144 18.53 -16.14 20.33
C ASP A 144 17.97 -17.27 21.22
N VAL A 145 18.30 -17.26 22.51
CA VAL A 145 17.77 -18.23 23.49
C VAL A 145 16.28 -18.01 23.70
N GLN A 146 15.84 -16.76 23.88
CA GLN A 146 14.43 -16.42 24.01
C GLN A 146 13.65 -16.71 22.71
N MET A 147 14.29 -16.57 21.55
CA MET A 147 13.69 -16.92 20.25
C MET A 147 13.35 -18.41 20.16
N ILE A 148 14.22 -19.28 20.66
CA ILE A 148 13.94 -20.73 20.73
C ILE A 148 12.72 -21.00 21.62
N GLU A 149 12.65 -20.35 22.78
CA GLU A 149 11.51 -20.48 23.70
C GLU A 149 10.22 -19.90 23.10
N TYR A 150 10.29 -18.77 22.40
CA TYR A 150 9.18 -18.18 21.67
C TYR A 150 8.59 -19.15 20.63
N ASN A 151 9.45 -19.79 19.83
CA ASN A 151 9.01 -20.77 18.83
C ASN A 151 8.28 -21.96 19.48
N LEU A 152 8.75 -22.43 20.64
CA LEU A 152 8.05 -23.47 21.41
C LEU A 152 6.68 -22.99 21.93
N ILE A 153 6.55 -21.71 22.32
CA ILE A 153 5.28 -21.12 22.73
C ILE A 153 4.29 -21.10 21.54
N VAL A 154 4.74 -20.65 20.36
CA VAL A 154 3.93 -20.61 19.14
C VAL A 154 3.54 -22.01 18.65
N GLU A 155 4.43 -22.99 18.74
CA GLU A 155 4.14 -24.39 18.43
C GLU A 155 3.02 -24.93 19.34
N ASN A 156 3.13 -24.71 20.64
CA ASN A 156 2.11 -25.14 21.60
C ASN A 156 0.75 -24.47 21.37
N PHE A 157 0.75 -23.16 21.06
CA PHE A 157 -0.46 -22.43 20.68
C PHE A 157 -1.11 -23.05 19.43
N THR A 158 -0.31 -23.36 18.41
CA THR A 158 -0.76 -23.96 17.15
C THR A 158 -1.34 -25.36 17.35
N ILE A 159 -0.69 -26.20 18.16
CA ILE A 159 -1.19 -27.52 18.54
C ILE A 159 -2.57 -27.42 19.21
N ARG A 160 -2.74 -26.47 20.12
CA ARG A 160 -4.03 -26.24 20.80
C ARG A 160 -5.10 -25.73 19.84
N MET A 161 -4.78 -24.77 18.96
CA MET A 161 -5.71 -24.30 17.92
C MET A 161 -6.17 -25.43 17.00
N ASN A 162 -5.26 -26.32 16.58
CA ASN A 162 -5.59 -27.48 15.77
C ASN A 162 -6.47 -28.48 16.54
N SER A 163 -6.24 -28.67 17.84
CA SER A 163 -7.10 -29.49 18.69
C SER A 163 -8.52 -28.93 18.80
N ILE A 164 -8.66 -27.62 19.03
CA ILE A 164 -9.96 -26.92 19.04
C ILE A 164 -10.67 -27.14 17.70
N LYS A 165 -9.98 -26.87 16.57
CA LYS A 165 -10.52 -27.07 15.22
C LYS A 165 -11.05 -28.49 15.01
N ASN A 166 -10.27 -29.52 15.36
CA ASN A 166 -10.69 -30.92 15.21
C ASN A 166 -11.92 -31.26 16.09
N ARG A 167 -12.02 -30.67 17.28
CA ARG A 167 -13.18 -30.84 18.19
C ARG A 167 -14.43 -30.12 17.66
N VAL A 168 -14.27 -28.99 16.96
CA VAL A 168 -15.38 -28.35 16.23
C VAL A 168 -15.86 -29.21 15.07
N GLU A 169 -14.95 -29.72 14.25
CA GLU A 169 -15.28 -30.52 13.07
C GLU A 169 -15.97 -31.85 13.43
N SER A 170 -15.62 -32.43 14.56
CA SER A 170 -16.25 -33.64 15.10
C SER A 170 -17.56 -33.39 15.87
N GLY A 171 -17.94 -32.12 16.08
CA GLY A 171 -19.13 -31.74 16.83
C GLY A 171 -19.02 -32.01 18.35
N GLU A 172 -17.80 -32.16 18.87
CA GLU A 172 -17.52 -32.43 20.28
C GLU A 172 -17.75 -31.20 21.17
N ILE A 173 -17.50 -29.99 20.63
CA ILE A 173 -17.71 -28.73 21.34
C ILE A 173 -18.80 -27.87 20.68
N SER A 174 -19.55 -27.15 21.51
CA SER A 174 -20.56 -26.22 21.03
C SER A 174 -19.91 -24.95 20.49
N ARG A 175 -20.59 -24.23 19.59
CA ARG A 175 -20.09 -22.98 19.02
C ARG A 175 -19.80 -21.91 20.09
N GLU A 176 -20.53 -21.94 21.20
CA GLU A 176 -20.39 -21.00 22.31
C GLU A 176 -19.14 -21.32 23.16
N ASP A 177 -18.76 -22.60 23.26
CA ASP A 177 -17.53 -23.03 23.95
C ASP A 177 -16.27 -22.79 23.10
N VAL A 178 -16.39 -22.74 21.76
CA VAL A 178 -15.25 -22.47 20.85
C VAL A 178 -14.62 -21.11 21.12
N GLU A 179 -15.45 -20.08 21.30
CA GLU A 179 -14.98 -18.71 21.51
C GLU A 179 -14.17 -18.60 22.81
N LEU A 180 -14.67 -19.21 23.89
CA LEU A 180 -14.00 -19.26 25.18
C LEU A 180 -12.66 -20.02 25.12
N GLU A 181 -12.62 -21.18 24.46
CA GLU A 181 -11.38 -21.96 24.35
C GLU A 181 -10.31 -21.26 23.49
N ILE A 182 -10.74 -20.54 22.44
CA ILE A 182 -9.83 -19.71 21.62
C ILE A 182 -9.27 -18.57 22.45
N GLU A 183 -10.11 -17.83 23.17
CA GLU A 183 -9.68 -16.75 24.06
C GLU A 183 -8.72 -17.23 25.15
N GLU A 184 -9.00 -18.38 25.77
CA GLU A 184 -8.11 -19.00 26.75
C GLU A 184 -6.75 -19.34 26.14
N ASN A 185 -6.72 -19.93 24.94
CA ASN A 185 -5.47 -20.27 24.27
C ASN A 185 -4.63 -19.01 23.94
N TYR A 186 -5.26 -17.92 23.49
CA TYR A 186 -4.60 -16.63 23.31
C TYR A 186 -4.07 -16.06 24.63
N SER A 187 -4.86 -16.15 25.71
CA SER A 187 -4.44 -15.69 27.04
C SER A 187 -3.18 -16.42 27.52
N LEU A 188 -3.14 -17.74 27.36
CA LEU A 188 -2.00 -18.56 27.74
C LEU A 188 -0.74 -18.24 26.92
N MET A 189 -0.89 -18.04 25.60
CA MET A 189 0.23 -17.62 24.75
C MET A 189 0.78 -16.26 25.19
N ASN A 190 -0.10 -15.28 25.40
CA ASN A 190 0.30 -13.93 25.84
C ASN A 190 1.00 -13.96 27.21
N GLN A 191 0.52 -14.79 28.14
CA GLN A 191 1.17 -14.97 29.45
C GLN A 191 2.54 -15.63 29.32
N ALA A 192 2.69 -16.63 28.44
CA ALA A 192 3.97 -17.27 28.21
C ALA A 192 4.99 -16.30 27.58
N ILE A 193 4.55 -15.47 26.63
CA ILE A 193 5.38 -14.41 26.04
C ILE A 193 5.73 -13.36 27.11
N ASP A 194 4.81 -12.96 27.99
CA ASP A 194 5.12 -12.00 29.06
C ASP A 194 6.18 -12.55 30.03
N ASN A 195 6.11 -13.85 30.37
CA ASN A 195 7.09 -14.50 31.24
C ASN A 195 8.46 -14.71 30.57
N LEU A 196 8.49 -14.81 29.24
CA LEU A 196 9.72 -14.93 28.45
C LEU A 196 10.57 -13.66 28.52
N LEU A 197 9.92 -12.50 28.68
CA LEU A 197 10.55 -11.19 28.59
C LEU A 197 11.06 -10.69 29.94
N THR A 198 12.21 -10.03 29.90
CA THR A 198 12.70 -9.22 31.02
C THR A 198 11.87 -7.94 31.17
N GLU A 199 11.85 -7.36 32.37
CA GLU A 199 11.15 -6.08 32.59
C GLU A 199 11.70 -4.95 31.70
N ASP A 200 13.02 -4.94 31.45
CA ASP A 200 13.64 -3.97 30.54
C ASP A 200 13.15 -4.15 29.09
N GLN A 201 12.99 -5.39 28.61
CA GLN A 201 12.43 -5.68 27.29
C GLN A 201 10.95 -5.29 27.20
N LYS A 202 10.16 -5.51 28.26
CA LYS A 202 8.76 -5.07 28.32
C LYS A 202 8.64 -3.55 28.21
N ILE A 203 9.51 -2.81 28.92
CA ILE A 203 9.57 -1.35 28.82
C ILE A 203 9.93 -0.92 27.39
N GLN A 204 10.93 -1.55 26.76
CA GLN A 204 11.30 -1.25 25.37
C GLN A 204 10.14 -1.44 24.39
N LEU A 205 9.34 -2.50 24.51
CA LEU A 205 8.16 -2.70 23.64
C LEU A 205 7.12 -1.60 23.81
N ILE A 206 6.91 -1.12 25.04
CA ILE A 206 5.99 -0.02 25.32
C ILE A 206 6.50 1.27 24.65
N GLU A 207 7.79 1.55 24.77
CA GLU A 207 8.43 2.72 24.15
C GLU A 207 8.40 2.64 22.62
N MET A 208 8.74 1.49 22.03
CA MET A 208 8.64 1.25 20.57
C MET A 208 7.22 1.46 20.07
N LYS A 209 6.21 0.94 20.78
CA LYS A 209 4.81 1.15 20.43
C LYS A 209 4.41 2.62 20.51
N ALA A 210 4.83 3.32 21.56
CA ALA A 210 4.52 4.75 21.73
C ALA A 210 5.19 5.61 20.64
N GLN A 211 6.44 5.30 20.31
CA GLN A 211 7.17 5.97 19.24
C GLN A 211 6.51 5.74 17.88
N ARG A 212 6.11 4.50 17.56
CA ARG A 212 5.37 4.21 16.33
C ARG A 212 4.02 4.92 16.24
N GLU A 213 3.27 5.01 17.34
CA GLU A 213 1.99 5.75 17.32
C GLU A 213 2.24 7.24 17.08
N LYS A 214 3.29 7.80 17.68
CA LYS A 214 3.70 9.18 17.42
C LYS A 214 4.12 9.40 15.96
N GLU A 215 4.95 8.53 15.39
CA GLU A 215 5.36 8.61 13.97
C GLU A 215 4.16 8.52 13.03
N LYS A 216 3.22 7.63 13.35
CA LYS A 216 1.97 7.47 12.62
C LYS A 216 1.09 8.73 12.72
N GLU A 217 0.95 9.32 13.90
CA GLU A 217 0.24 10.60 14.08
C GLU A 217 0.91 11.73 13.27
N GLU A 218 2.23 11.86 13.34
CA GLU A 218 3.00 12.83 12.57
C GLU A 218 2.84 12.61 11.06
N PHE A 219 2.84 11.36 10.60
CA PHE A 219 2.58 11.00 9.22
C PHE A 219 1.18 11.41 8.76
N TYR A 220 0.14 11.13 9.54
CA TYR A 220 -1.24 11.52 9.20
C TYR A 220 -1.42 13.04 9.19
N LEU A 221 -0.82 13.77 10.12
CA LEU A 221 -0.83 15.23 10.11
C LEU A 221 -0.14 15.79 8.86
N ALA A 222 1.01 15.23 8.48
CA ALA A 222 1.71 15.65 7.26
C ALA A 222 0.91 15.31 5.99
N MET A 223 0.21 14.17 5.96
CA MET A 223 -0.72 13.81 4.88
C MET A 223 -1.87 14.81 4.75
N GLU A 224 -2.47 15.19 5.88
CA GLU A 224 -3.57 16.15 5.93
C GLU A 224 -3.12 17.55 5.51
N GLU A 225 -1.97 18.01 5.98
CA GLU A 225 -1.36 19.27 5.56
C GLU A 225 -1.09 19.29 4.05
N ALA A 226 -0.53 18.19 3.51
CA ALA A 226 -0.28 18.05 2.08
C ALA A 226 -1.57 18.11 1.25
N LYS A 227 -2.63 17.44 1.69
CA LYS A 227 -3.96 17.54 1.07
C LYS A 227 -4.49 18.98 1.10
N ASN A 228 -4.45 19.63 2.27
CA ASN A 228 -4.96 20.98 2.45
C ASN A 228 -4.21 21.98 1.55
N LYS A 229 -2.88 21.83 1.46
CA LYS A 229 -2.02 22.61 0.59
C LYS A 229 -2.29 22.35 -0.90
N ALA A 230 -2.40 21.09 -1.31
CA ALA A 230 -2.68 20.71 -2.69
C ALA A 230 -4.01 21.27 -3.19
N LEU A 231 -5.04 21.25 -2.33
CA LEU A 231 -6.36 21.80 -2.60
C LEU A 231 -6.43 23.34 -2.43
N GLY A 232 -5.42 23.95 -1.81
CA GLY A 232 -5.44 25.39 -1.49
C GLY A 232 -6.66 25.76 -0.63
N LEU A 233 -6.98 24.93 0.37
CA LEU A 233 -8.14 25.18 1.25
C LEU A 233 -7.89 26.41 2.12
N SER A 234 -8.93 27.22 2.30
CA SER A 234 -8.95 28.27 3.32
C SER A 234 -9.21 27.70 4.71
N ASP A 235 -8.80 28.41 5.75
CA ASP A 235 -9.05 28.02 7.16
C ASP A 235 -10.53 27.73 7.42
N ASN A 236 -11.44 28.55 6.88
CA ASN A 236 -12.89 28.35 7.00
C ASN A 236 -13.35 27.04 6.31
N GLN A 237 -12.75 26.68 5.17
CA GLN A 237 -13.06 25.42 4.49
C GLN A 237 -12.52 24.23 5.29
N ILE A 238 -11.31 24.34 5.87
CA ILE A 238 -10.71 23.31 6.72
C ILE A 238 -11.61 23.06 7.95
N GLU A 239 -12.03 24.12 8.64
CA GLU A 239 -12.92 24.01 9.80
C GLU A 239 -14.26 23.36 9.43
N SER A 240 -14.87 23.78 8.31
CA SER A 240 -16.15 23.22 7.83
C SER A 240 -16.01 21.74 7.45
N LEU A 241 -14.92 21.35 6.77
CA LEU A 241 -14.64 19.94 6.44
C LEU A 241 -14.45 19.10 7.71
N GLY A 242 -13.74 19.64 8.71
CA GLY A 242 -13.59 19.00 10.02
C GLY A 242 -14.94 18.75 10.70
N SER A 243 -15.85 19.73 10.66
CA SER A 243 -17.22 19.56 11.18
C SER A 243 -17.99 18.49 10.41
N PHE A 244 -17.95 18.51 9.07
CA PHE A 244 -18.65 17.51 8.24
C PHE A 244 -18.13 16.09 8.46
N GLN A 245 -16.83 15.93 8.70
CA GLN A 245 -16.22 14.64 9.02
C GLN A 245 -16.71 14.14 10.38
N LYS A 246 -16.68 15.00 11.40
CA LYS A 246 -17.15 14.65 12.74
C LYS A 246 -18.63 14.26 12.75
N ASP A 247 -19.48 15.04 12.09
CA ASP A 247 -20.92 14.75 12.00
C ASP A 247 -21.18 13.41 11.30
N PHE A 248 -20.38 13.08 10.28
CA PHE A 248 -20.44 11.80 9.58
C PHE A 248 -20.01 10.63 10.48
N GLU A 249 -18.91 10.78 11.22
CA GLU A 249 -18.41 9.76 12.17
C GLU A 249 -19.41 9.50 13.30
N ASP A 250 -19.94 10.56 13.91
CA ASP A 250 -20.96 10.47 14.97
C ASP A 250 -22.22 9.75 14.45
N SER A 251 -22.64 10.06 13.21
CA SER A 251 -23.78 9.41 12.58
C SER A 251 -23.52 7.92 12.27
N MET A 252 -22.31 7.58 11.80
CA MET A 252 -21.90 6.18 11.56
C MET A 252 -21.82 5.39 12.86
N LEU A 253 -21.29 5.97 13.93
CA LEU A 253 -21.23 5.35 15.25
C LEU A 253 -22.63 5.08 15.80
N ASN A 254 -23.54 6.06 15.70
CA ASN A 254 -24.93 5.87 16.11
C ASN A 254 -25.63 4.74 15.33
N LEU A 255 -25.44 4.66 14.00
CA LEU A 255 -25.97 3.55 13.20
C LEU A 255 -25.40 2.20 13.66
N ARG A 256 -24.10 2.13 13.96
CA ARG A 256 -23.46 0.92 14.46
C ARG A 256 -24.09 0.46 15.79
N LEU A 257 -24.26 1.38 16.74
CA LEU A 257 -24.87 1.08 18.04
C LEU A 257 -26.31 0.58 17.89
N GLN A 258 -27.11 1.15 16.98
CA GLN A 258 -28.48 0.70 16.72
C GLN A 258 -28.54 -0.71 16.09
N ILE A 259 -27.57 -1.06 15.23
CA ILE A 259 -27.45 -2.41 14.68
C ILE A 259 -27.06 -3.41 15.78
N GLU A 260 -26.07 -3.06 16.61
CA GLU A 260 -25.60 -3.90 17.72
C GLU A 260 -26.70 -4.12 18.77
N ALA A 261 -27.53 -3.10 19.02
CA ALA A 261 -28.71 -3.19 19.88
C ALA A 261 -29.90 -3.95 19.25
N GLY A 262 -29.80 -4.33 17.97
CA GLY A 262 -30.88 -5.00 17.23
C GLY A 262 -32.09 -4.11 16.91
N GLU A 263 -31.97 -2.79 17.10
CA GLU A 263 -33.02 -1.81 16.80
C GLU A 263 -33.18 -1.58 15.29
N LEU A 264 -32.10 -1.82 14.53
CA LEU A 264 -32.05 -1.58 13.10
C LEU A 264 -31.54 -2.82 12.36
N ASN A 265 -32.33 -3.32 11.40
CA ASN A 265 -31.94 -4.48 10.61
C ASN A 265 -30.87 -4.09 9.55
N LYS A 266 -30.13 -5.10 9.06
CA LYS A 266 -29.01 -4.91 8.13
C LYS A 266 -29.39 -4.23 6.80
N GLU A 267 -30.61 -4.45 6.31
CA GLU A 267 -31.08 -3.88 5.05
C GLU A 267 -31.32 -2.37 5.21
N THR A 268 -32.08 -1.98 6.22
CA THR A 268 -32.33 -0.57 6.57
C THR A 268 -31.04 0.15 6.97
N ALA A 269 -30.08 -0.56 7.59
CA ALA A 269 -28.75 -0.01 7.88
C ALA A 269 -28.00 0.31 6.59
N GLY A 270 -28.07 -0.59 5.61
CA GLY A 270 -27.43 -0.40 4.31
C GLY A 270 -27.94 0.84 3.57
N GLU A 271 -29.25 1.09 3.60
CA GLU A 271 -29.84 2.30 3.00
C GLU A 271 -29.43 3.56 3.75
N SER A 272 -29.43 3.52 5.09
CA SER A 272 -29.03 4.65 5.93
C SER A 272 -27.56 5.02 5.72
N ILE A 273 -26.67 4.03 5.62
CA ILE A 273 -25.24 4.25 5.33
C ILE A 273 -25.06 4.84 3.93
N LYS A 274 -25.81 4.37 2.91
CA LYS A 274 -25.74 4.95 1.55
C LYS A 274 -26.18 6.41 1.55
N SER A 275 -27.30 6.71 2.18
CA SER A 275 -27.82 8.08 2.32
C SER A 275 -26.83 8.98 3.05
N LEU A 276 -26.24 8.50 4.16
CA LEU A 276 -25.26 9.25 4.93
C LEU A 276 -23.99 9.55 4.12
N ARG A 277 -23.47 8.56 3.37
CA ARG A 277 -22.32 8.76 2.47
C ARG A 277 -22.63 9.76 1.36
N GLU A 278 -23.82 9.69 0.78
CA GLU A 278 -24.23 10.61 -0.28
C GLU A 278 -24.37 12.05 0.25
N ASN A 279 -25.00 12.24 1.40
CA ASN A 279 -25.11 13.56 2.03
C ASN A 279 -23.74 14.13 2.40
N HIS A 280 -22.85 13.31 2.96
CA HIS A 280 -21.49 13.74 3.27
C HIS A 280 -20.72 14.14 2.01
N ARG A 281 -20.83 13.37 0.93
CA ARG A 281 -20.26 13.70 -0.38
C ARG A 281 -20.78 15.05 -0.90
N LEU A 282 -22.10 15.25 -0.89
CA LEU A 282 -22.74 16.50 -1.33
C LEU A 282 -22.31 17.70 -0.49
N ASN A 283 -22.18 17.54 0.83
CA ASN A 283 -21.68 18.61 1.71
C ASN A 283 -20.25 19.02 1.34
N ILE A 284 -19.35 18.05 1.12
CA ILE A 284 -17.98 18.32 0.67
C ILE A 284 -17.99 19.03 -0.68
N GLU A 285 -18.73 18.50 -1.66
CA GLU A 285 -18.77 19.10 -3.01
C GLU A 285 -19.33 20.52 -3.01
N SER A 286 -20.32 20.82 -2.15
CA SER A 286 -20.89 22.16 -2.04
C SER A 286 -19.92 23.21 -1.48
N LEU A 287 -18.89 22.77 -0.74
CA LEU A 287 -17.91 23.62 -0.07
C LEU A 287 -16.68 23.91 -0.94
N LEU A 288 -16.41 23.03 -1.90
CA LEU A 288 -15.23 23.08 -2.75
C LEU A 288 -15.53 23.77 -4.08
N ASN A 289 -14.53 24.47 -4.62
CA ASN A 289 -14.63 25.03 -5.97
C ASN A 289 -14.27 23.99 -7.04
N ASP A 290 -14.55 24.31 -8.31
CA ASP A 290 -14.32 23.40 -9.43
C ASP A 290 -12.88 22.91 -9.51
N VAL A 291 -11.90 23.79 -9.30
CA VAL A 291 -10.46 23.43 -9.31
C VAL A 291 -10.15 22.42 -8.20
N GLN A 292 -10.66 22.63 -6.99
CA GLN A 292 -10.50 21.71 -5.86
C GLN A 292 -11.13 20.34 -6.16
N ILE A 293 -12.31 20.33 -6.78
CA ILE A 293 -13.00 19.10 -7.19
C ILE A 293 -12.19 18.36 -8.27
N GLU A 294 -11.60 19.08 -9.25
CA GLU A 294 -10.72 18.47 -10.24
C GLU A 294 -9.49 17.80 -9.61
N ILE A 295 -8.82 18.47 -8.66
CA ILE A 295 -7.67 17.91 -7.93
C ILE A 295 -8.08 16.63 -7.18
N MET A 296 -9.24 16.62 -6.51
CA MET A 296 -9.75 15.42 -5.84
C MET A 296 -10.01 14.27 -6.81
N LYS A 297 -10.60 14.54 -7.98
CA LYS A 297 -10.85 13.51 -9.01
C LYS A 297 -9.54 12.94 -9.54
N ILE A 298 -8.56 13.79 -9.86
CA ILE A 298 -7.24 13.36 -10.31
C ILE A 298 -6.55 12.54 -9.21
N HIS A 299 -6.58 12.98 -7.95
CA HIS A 299 -6.06 12.21 -6.83
C HIS A 299 -6.70 10.82 -6.73
N ASN A 300 -8.02 10.71 -6.89
CA ASN A 300 -8.72 9.42 -6.85
C ASN A 300 -8.30 8.49 -7.99
N PHE A 301 -8.14 9.03 -9.20
CA PHE A 301 -7.60 8.30 -10.34
C PHE A 301 -6.18 7.79 -10.06
N LEU A 302 -5.29 8.67 -9.59
CA LEU A 302 -3.92 8.29 -9.22
C LEU A 302 -3.89 7.25 -8.10
N SER A 303 -4.72 7.39 -7.07
CA SER A 303 -4.84 6.43 -5.96
C SER A 303 -5.28 5.04 -6.45
N TYR A 304 -6.18 4.99 -7.42
CA TYR A 304 -6.62 3.73 -8.02
C TYR A 304 -5.44 3.01 -8.71
N HIS A 305 -4.69 3.75 -9.54
CA HIS A 305 -3.52 3.19 -10.22
C HIS A 305 -2.42 2.79 -9.23
N TRP A 306 -2.21 3.61 -8.19
CA TRP A 306 -1.26 3.33 -7.12
C TRP A 306 -1.57 2.00 -6.43
N LYS A 307 -2.84 1.79 -6.09
CA LYS A 307 -3.31 0.56 -5.44
C LYS A 307 -3.10 -0.69 -6.31
N ILE A 308 -3.36 -0.59 -7.61
CA ILE A 308 -3.08 -1.71 -8.55
C ILE A 308 -1.60 -2.05 -8.58
N CYS A 309 -0.72 -1.03 -8.52
CA CYS A 309 0.72 -1.24 -8.50
C CYS A 309 1.15 -1.94 -7.20
N ALA A 310 0.65 -1.49 -6.05
CA ALA A 310 0.93 -2.12 -4.77
C ALA A 310 0.44 -3.59 -4.70
N GLU A 311 -0.77 -3.87 -5.21
CA GLU A 311 -1.32 -5.24 -5.25
C GLU A 311 -0.53 -6.16 -6.20
N LYS A 312 0.05 -5.61 -7.28
CA LYS A 312 0.90 -6.39 -8.21
C LYS A 312 2.31 -6.59 -7.68
N ASP A 313 2.88 -5.65 -6.93
CA ASP A 313 4.15 -5.83 -6.24
C ASP A 313 4.07 -6.96 -5.21
N ASP A 314 2.94 -7.09 -4.51
CA ASP A 314 2.71 -8.20 -3.57
C ASP A 314 2.64 -9.55 -4.32
N LEU A 315 1.95 -9.60 -5.46
CA LEU A 315 1.89 -10.81 -6.33
C LEU A 315 3.22 -11.14 -7.03
N ILE A 316 4.05 -10.12 -7.31
CA ILE A 316 5.38 -10.30 -7.92
C ILE A 316 6.37 -10.77 -6.87
N LYS A 317 6.33 -10.23 -5.64
CA LYS A 317 7.13 -10.76 -4.52
C LYS A 317 6.76 -12.19 -4.18
N GLU A 318 5.46 -12.51 -4.19
CA GLU A 318 4.98 -13.90 -4.03
C GLU A 318 5.58 -14.84 -5.09
N LYS A 319 5.67 -14.41 -6.36
CA LYS A 319 6.31 -15.20 -7.42
C LYS A 319 7.83 -15.25 -7.37
N ILE A 320 8.49 -14.19 -6.93
CA ILE A 320 9.95 -14.16 -6.80
C ILE A 320 10.38 -15.02 -5.61
N ASP A 321 9.65 -14.99 -4.50
CA ASP A 321 9.91 -15.87 -3.34
C ASP A 321 9.67 -17.35 -3.70
N ASP A 322 8.71 -17.65 -4.59
CA ASP A 322 8.50 -19.01 -5.13
C ASP A 322 9.58 -19.41 -6.16
N GLU A 323 10.07 -18.50 -7.01
CA GLU A 323 11.12 -18.78 -8.02
C GLU A 323 12.54 -18.80 -7.43
N GLU A 324 12.81 -18.09 -6.32
CA GLU A 324 14.08 -18.17 -5.58
C GLU A 324 14.22 -19.52 -4.84
N TYR A 325 13.10 -20.21 -4.60
CA TYR A 325 13.07 -21.59 -4.10
C TYR A 325 13.26 -22.67 -5.18
N GLU A 326 13.04 -22.37 -6.46
CA GLU A 326 13.29 -23.34 -7.56
C GLU A 326 14.72 -23.26 -8.12
N PHE A 327 15.51 -22.23 -7.79
CA PHE A 327 16.86 -22.05 -8.36
C PHE A 327 17.99 -22.73 -7.56
N GLU A 328 17.75 -23.14 -6.30
CA GLU A 328 18.75 -23.88 -5.50
C GLU A 328 18.68 -25.42 -5.63
N GLU A 329 17.66 -25.98 -6.29
CA GLU A 329 17.49 -27.45 -6.42
C GLU A 329 18.00 -28.04 -7.76
N SER A 330 18.75 -27.28 -8.55
CA SER A 330 19.27 -27.73 -9.87
C SER A 330 20.80 -27.81 -9.96
N PHE A 331 21.48 -28.15 -8.87
CA PHE A 331 22.93 -28.43 -8.90
C PHE A 331 23.35 -29.56 -7.95
N GLU A 332 22.80 -30.76 -8.13
CA GLU A 332 23.54 -31.99 -7.80
C GLU A 332 23.63 -32.90 -9.04
N VAL A 333 24.87 -33.10 -9.44
CA VAL A 333 25.33 -33.82 -10.62
C VAL A 333 25.29 -35.32 -10.33
N GLU A 334 24.71 -36.06 -11.27
CA GLU A 334 24.69 -37.52 -11.34
C GLU A 334 26.09 -38.15 -11.15
N ASP A 335 26.19 -39.16 -10.29
CA ASP A 335 27.28 -40.16 -10.28
C ASP A 335 26.94 -41.35 -11.18
#